data_AF-A0A5B8QUK0-F1
#
_entry.id   AF-A0A5B8QUK0-F1
#
_cell.length_a   1.000
_cell.length_b   1.000
_cell.length_c   1.000
_cell.angle_alpha   90.00
_cell.angle_beta   90.00
_cell.angle_gamma   90.00
#
_symmetry.space_group_name_H-M   'P 1'
#
loop_
_entity.id
_entity.type
_entity.pdbx_description
1 polymer ?
#
loop_
_entity_poly.entity_id
_entity_poly.type
_entity_poly.pdbx_seq_one_letter_code
_entity_poly.pdbx_strand_id
1 'polypeptide(L)' 'MSRYEQASHVFWRCQYHIVWTPKYRFRILKGNVGKRFID' A
#
# COMPACT_ATOMS: atom_id res chain seq x y z
N MET A 1 -11.76 1.87 -17.28
CA MET A 1 -11.11 0.68 -16.68
C MET A 1 -12.14 -0.04 -15.83
N SER A 2 -12.32 -1.35 -16.05
CA SER A 2 -13.28 -2.19 -15.32
C SER A 2 -12.96 -2.21 -13.82
N ARG A 3 -13.96 -2.47 -12.96
CA ARG A 3 -13.80 -2.55 -11.49
C ARG A 3 -13.01 -3.79 -11.02
N TYR A 4 -12.68 -4.68 -11.95
CA TYR A 4 -12.07 -5.99 -11.73
C TYR A 4 -11.04 -6.28 -12.83
N GLU A 5 -10.02 -7.05 -12.46
CA GLU A 5 -8.99 -7.54 -13.37
C GLU A 5 -9.37 -8.92 -13.91
N GLN A 6 -8.93 -9.23 -15.13
CA GLN A 6 -9.26 -10.48 -15.81
C GLN A 6 -8.05 -11.08 -16.51
N ALA A 7 -7.92 -12.40 -16.40
CA ALA A 7 -7.10 -13.27 -17.24
C ALA A 7 -7.99 -14.33 -17.89
N SER A 8 -7.44 -15.13 -18.82
CA SER A 8 -8.20 -16.10 -19.64
C SER A 8 -9.12 -17.05 -18.87
N HIS A 9 -8.81 -17.36 -17.61
CA HIS A 9 -9.60 -18.28 -16.77
C HIS A 9 -9.93 -17.73 -15.38
N VAL A 10 -9.58 -16.48 -15.08
CA VAL A 10 -9.77 -15.93 -13.73
C VAL A 10 -10.22 -14.49 -13.83
N PHE A 11 -11.20 -14.16 -13.00
CA PHE A 11 -11.65 -12.80 -12.76
C PHE A 11 -11.50 -12.51 -11.28
N TRP A 12 -10.78 -11.45 -10.92
CA TRP A 12 -10.46 -11.18 -9.52
C TRP A 12 -10.49 -9.71 -9.17
N ARG A 13 -10.55 -9.48 -7.86
CA ARG A 13 -10.43 -8.15 -7.25
C ARG A 13 -9.78 -8.29 -5.89
N CYS A 14 -8.52 -7.90 -5.83
CA CYS A 14 -7.72 -7.98 -4.63
C CYS A 14 -7.62 -6.59 -4.01
N GLN A 15 -8.50 -6.29 -3.05
CA GLN A 15 -8.46 -5.03 -2.29
C GLN A 15 -7.82 -5.28 -0.92
N TYR A 16 -6.74 -4.56 -0.63
CA TYR A 16 -6.02 -4.71 0.64
C TYR A 16 -5.86 -3.36 1.33
N HIS A 17 -6.01 -3.36 2.65
CA HIS A 17 -5.64 -2.24 3.51
C HIS A 17 -4.41 -2.64 4.33
N ILE A 18 -3.23 -2.29 3.82
CA ILE A 18 -1.94 -2.64 4.43
C ILE A 18 -1.48 -1.46 5.28
N VAL A 19 -1.26 -1.72 6.58
CA VAL A 19 -0.77 -0.73 7.54
C VAL A 19 0.43 -1.32 8.28
N TRP A 20 1.45 -0.51 8.50
CA TRP A 20 2.61 -0.89 9.31
C TRP A 20 3.08 0.28 10.17
N THR A 21 3.94 -0.02 11.14
CA THR A 21 4.55 0.97 12.04
C THR A 21 6.06 0.79 12.09
N PRO A 22 6.84 1.88 12.26
CA PRO A 22 8.28 1.77 12.42
C PRO A 22 8.63 1.06 13.73
N LYS A 23 9.80 0.39 13.76
CA LYS A 23 10.31 -0.25 14.97
C LYS A 23 10.33 0.76 16.13
N TYR A 24 9.79 0.36 17.29
CA TYR A 24 9.65 1.20 18.49
C TYR A 24 8.67 2.38 18.38
N ARG A 25 7.88 2.48 17.29
CA ARG A 25 6.81 3.47 17.11
C ARG A 25 7.26 4.93 17.28
N PHE A 26 8.54 5.21 17.05
CA PHE A 26 9.02 6.58 17.05
C PHE A 26 8.34 7.38 15.93
N ARG A 27 8.08 8.66 16.20
CA ARG A 27 7.45 9.58 15.24
C ARG A 27 8.44 10.09 14.19
N ILE A 28 9.23 9.17 13.62
CA ILE A 28 10.30 9.44 12.63
C ILE A 28 9.79 9.59 11.20
N LEU A 29 8.57 9.12 10.92
CA LEU A 29 7.91 9.25 9.62
C LEU A 29 7.33 10.66 9.43
N LYS A 30 8.20 11.67 9.43
CA LYS A 30 7.84 13.08 9.23
C LYS A 30 8.83 13.75 8.27
N GLY A 31 8.41 14.85 7.63
CA GLY A 31 9.25 15.62 6.71
C GLY A 31 9.76 14.78 5.54
N ASN A 32 11.05 14.92 5.21
CA ASN A 32 11.67 14.24 4.07
C ASN A 32 11.72 12.72 4.22
N VAL A 33 11.83 12.22 5.45
CA VAL A 33 11.84 10.77 5.73
C VAL A 33 10.48 10.18 5.38
N GLY A 34 9.38 10.81 5.80
CA GLY A 34 8.03 10.37 5.45
C GLY A 34 7.77 10.39 3.94
N LYS A 35 8.17 11.47 3.24
CA LYS A 35 8.01 11.58 1.78
C LYS A 35 8.73 10.45 1.03
N ARG A 36 10.02 10.23 1.35
CA ARG A 36 10.83 9.18 0.71
C ARG A 36 10.32 7.75 0.94
N PHE A 37 9.55 7.50 2.01
CA PHE A 37 8.95 6.20 2.26
C PHE A 37 7.61 5.97 1.54
N ILE A 38 6.99 7.03 1.02
CA ILE A 38 5.68 7.00 0.35
C ILE A 38 5.83 7.15 -1.17
N ASP A 39 6.87 7.86 -1.64
CA ASP A 39 7.29 7.95 -3.05
C ASP A 39 7.97 6.65 -3.53
#